data_AF-A0A6C0CDR1-F1
#
_entry.id   AF-A0A6C0CDR1-F1
#
_cell.length_a   1.000
_cell.length_b   1.000
_cell.length_c   1.000
_cell.angle_alpha   90.00
_cell.angle_beta   90.00
_cell.angle_gamma   90.00
#
_symmetry.space_group_name_H-M   'P 1'
#
loop_
_entity.id
_entity.type
_entity.pdbx_description
1 polymer ?
#
loop_
_entity_poly.entity_id
_entity_poly.type
_entity_poly.pdbx_seq_one_letter_code
_entity_poly.pdbx_strand_id
1 'polypeptide(L)'
;MTNAKNVFFNDIYIHMITISLILFYTVISSLYILLNDDYNIILRIFVIFIIAAAVILMIKKETFLPFLGLTVLPSPLIANEKIPVGANLSYTINMSEYDEGTLVVYWAANKTDAIIEDPFEAYKDYNNVGVSKVKNGKADVRIFCPDRYKVRKVFNQLLERHFHYRIVFKETGFLGPVMTVKVDC
;
A
#
# COMPACT_ATOMS: atom_id res chain seq x y z
N MET A 1 26.33 0.34 14.61
CA MET A 1 24.92 0.08 14.26
C MET A 1 24.52 1.04 13.15
N THR A 2 24.52 0.58 11.91
CA THR A 2 23.84 1.27 10.81
C THR A 2 22.38 1.43 11.22
N ASN A 3 21.87 2.67 11.18
CA ASN A 3 20.51 2.98 11.59
C ASN A 3 19.53 2.13 10.75
N ALA A 4 18.78 1.21 11.37
CA ALA A 4 17.92 0.24 10.67
C ALA A 4 16.96 0.91 9.67
N LYS A 5 16.58 2.16 9.96
CA LYS A 5 15.82 3.04 9.05
C LYS A 5 16.53 3.22 7.70
N ASN A 6 17.83 3.48 7.69
CA ASN A 6 18.58 3.75 6.47
C ASN A 6 18.70 2.50 5.59
N VAL A 7 18.85 1.32 6.20
CA VAL A 7 18.96 0.05 5.47
C VAL A 7 17.64 -0.27 4.76
N PHE A 8 16.53 -0.24 5.48
CA PHE A 8 15.20 -0.51 4.91
C PHE A 8 14.84 0.40 3.72
N PHE A 9 15.15 1.69 3.82
CA PHE A 9 14.88 2.60 2.70
C PHE A 9 15.82 2.40 1.52
N ASN A 10 17.11 2.15 1.78
CA ASN A 10 18.05 1.83 0.71
C ASN A 10 17.58 0.60 -0.06
N ASP A 11 17.12 -0.44 0.63
CA ASP A 11 16.62 -1.66 -0.01
C ASP A 11 15.37 -1.39 -0.85
N ILE A 12 14.43 -0.57 -0.35
CA ILE A 12 13.25 -0.15 -1.13
C ILE A 12 13.66 0.63 -2.39
N TYR A 13 14.58 1.59 -2.28
CA TYR A 13 15.00 2.38 -3.43
C TYR A 13 15.77 1.57 -4.45
N ILE A 14 16.67 0.69 -4.00
CA ILE A 14 17.38 -0.25 -4.86
C ILE A 14 16.37 -1.13 -5.60
N HIS A 15 15.41 -1.72 -4.87
CA HIS A 15 14.33 -2.51 -5.47
C HIS A 15 13.54 -1.71 -6.50
N MET A 16 13.09 -0.51 -6.17
CA MET A 16 12.35 0.38 -7.07
C MET A 16 13.12 0.65 -8.37
N ILE A 17 14.40 1.02 -8.27
CA ILE A 17 15.25 1.32 -9.42
C ILE A 17 15.48 0.07 -10.26
N THR A 18 15.87 -1.04 -9.62
CA THR A 18 16.13 -2.31 -10.30
C THR A 18 14.91 -2.80 -11.06
N ILE A 19 13.73 -2.82 -10.42
CA ILE A 19 12.50 -3.25 -11.07
C ILE A 19 12.10 -2.30 -12.21
N SER A 20 12.27 -0.98 -12.04
CA SER A 20 12.03 -0.01 -13.11
C SER A 20 12.91 -0.28 -14.33
N LEU A 21 14.20 -0.53 -14.13
CA LEU A 21 15.15 -0.86 -15.20
C LEU A 21 14.78 -2.17 -15.90
N ILE A 22 14.46 -3.23 -15.13
CA ILE A 22 14.06 -4.53 -15.68
C ILE A 22 12.80 -4.41 -16.52
N LEU A 23 11.76 -3.76 -16.00
CA LEU A 23 10.49 -3.62 -16.71
C LEU A 23 10.64 -2.73 -17.94
N PHE A 24 11.41 -1.64 -17.87
CA PHE A 24 11.69 -0.79 -19.01
C PHE A 24 12.46 -1.53 -20.10
N TYR A 25 13.55 -2.23 -19.73
CA TYR A 25 14.31 -3.06 -20.66
C TYR A 25 13.44 -4.15 -21.30
N THR A 26 12.58 -4.80 -20.51
CA THR A 26 11.64 -5.82 -20.99
C THR A 26 10.69 -5.26 -22.04
N VAL A 27 10.11 -4.08 -21.81
CA VAL A 27 9.20 -3.44 -22.78
C VAL A 27 9.95 -3.03 -24.05
N ILE A 28 11.11 -2.36 -23.93
CA ILE A 28 11.88 -1.91 -25.09
C ILE A 28 12.36 -3.08 -25.95
N SER A 29 12.93 -4.11 -25.33
CA SER A 29 13.39 -5.31 -26.05
C SER A 29 12.23 -6.07 -26.71
N SER A 30 11.09 -6.19 -26.02
CA SER A 30 9.90 -6.83 -26.57
C SER A 30 9.31 -6.02 -27.74
N LEU A 31 9.28 -4.69 -27.65
CA LEU A 31 8.85 -3.82 -28.75
C LEU A 31 9.80 -3.92 -29.95
N TYR A 32 11.11 -3.98 -29.71
CA TYR A 32 12.09 -4.19 -30.78
C TYR A 32 11.84 -5.50 -31.53
N ILE A 33 11.59 -6.61 -30.81
CA ILE A 33 11.25 -7.90 -31.42
C ILE A 33 9.92 -7.82 -32.18
N LEU A 34 8.90 -7.18 -31.59
CA LEU A 34 7.56 -7.08 -32.18
C LEU A 34 7.56 -6.32 -33.51
N LEU A 35 8.35 -5.24 -33.59
CA LEU A 35 8.38 -4.30 -34.72
C LEU A 35 9.43 -4.66 -35.78
N ASN A 36 10.34 -5.59 -35.51
CA ASN A 36 11.32 -6.05 -36.49
C ASN A 36 10.80 -7.31 -37.24
N ASP A 37 10.67 -7.19 -38.55
CA ASP A 37 10.16 -8.24 -39.44
C ASP A 37 11.14 -9.40 -39.65
N ASP A 38 12.40 -9.27 -39.24
CA ASP A 38 13.40 -10.36 -39.27
C ASP A 38 13.06 -11.48 -38.27
N TYR A 39 12.23 -11.20 -37.26
CA TYR A 39 11.83 -12.20 -36.26
C TYR A 39 10.59 -13.01 -36.69
N ASN A 40 10.58 -14.29 -36.31
CA ASN A 40 9.46 -15.20 -36.59
C ASN A 40 8.14 -14.70 -35.98
N ILE A 41 7.04 -14.85 -36.72
CA ILE A 41 5.69 -14.44 -36.30
C ILE A 41 5.25 -15.02 -34.95
N ILE A 42 5.64 -16.26 -34.62
CA ILE A 42 5.33 -16.90 -33.35
C ILE A 42 5.98 -16.13 -32.19
N LEU A 43 7.25 -15.75 -32.35
CA LEU A 43 7.97 -14.97 -31.34
C LEU A 43 7.33 -13.58 -31.19
N ARG A 44 6.96 -12.94 -32.30
CA ARG A 44 6.26 -11.64 -32.30
C ARG A 44 4.92 -11.71 -31.57
N ILE A 45 4.16 -12.78 -31.74
CA ILE A 45 2.92 -13.01 -30.97
C ILE A 45 3.23 -13.21 -29.48
N PHE A 46 4.26 -13.99 -29.16
CA PHE A 46 4.63 -14.26 -27.77
C PHE A 46 5.03 -12.99 -27.01
N VAL A 47 5.80 -12.09 -27.62
CA VAL A 47 6.23 -10.84 -26.97
C VAL A 47 5.08 -9.87 -26.69
N ILE A 48 3.94 -9.98 -27.38
CA ILE A 48 2.72 -9.21 -27.04
C ILE A 48 2.25 -9.55 -25.62
N PHE A 49 2.27 -10.83 -25.24
CA PHE A 49 1.90 -11.26 -23.89
C PHE A 49 2.92 -10.78 -22.84
N ILE A 50 4.20 -10.76 -23.18
CA ILE A 50 5.26 -10.21 -22.31
C ILE A 50 5.02 -8.72 -22.06
N ILE A 51 4.74 -7.95 -23.11
CA ILE A 51 4.44 -6.51 -22.99
C ILE A 51 3.21 -6.31 -22.10
N ALA A 52 2.13 -7.07 -22.34
CA ALA A 52 0.92 -6.98 -21.52
C ALA A 52 1.21 -7.29 -20.04
N ALA A 53 1.96 -8.35 -19.74
CA ALA A 53 2.37 -8.68 -18.38
C ALA A 53 3.23 -7.59 -17.74
N ALA A 54 4.22 -7.04 -18.47
CA ALA A 54 5.06 -5.96 -17.98
C ALA A 54 4.26 -4.68 -17.68
N VAL A 55 3.33 -4.31 -18.56
CA VAL A 55 2.43 -3.16 -18.34
C VAL A 55 1.53 -3.38 -17.12
N ILE A 56 0.94 -4.57 -16.95
CA ILE A 56 0.15 -4.90 -15.76
C ILE A 56 0.98 -4.75 -14.48
N LEU A 57 2.24 -5.19 -14.50
CA LEU A 57 3.16 -5.04 -13.37
C LEU A 57 3.52 -3.57 -13.12
N MET A 58 3.75 -2.77 -14.16
CA MET A 58 4.04 -1.34 -14.04
C MET A 58 2.86 -0.53 -13.46
N ILE A 59 1.61 -0.95 -13.68
CA ILE A 59 0.42 -0.28 -13.13
C ILE A 59 0.28 -0.57 -11.62
N LYS A 60 0.76 -1.73 -11.15
CA LYS A 60 0.68 -2.13 -9.74
C LYS A 60 1.72 -1.39 -8.90
N LYS A 61 1.25 -0.50 -8.01
CA LYS A 61 2.13 0.24 -7.07
C LYS A 61 2.98 -0.70 -6.21
N GLU A 62 2.47 -1.89 -5.88
CA GLU A 62 3.13 -2.88 -5.04
C GLU A 62 4.38 -3.48 -5.71
N THR A 63 4.45 -3.45 -7.04
CA THR A 63 5.62 -3.88 -7.82
C THR A 63 6.86 -3.06 -7.45
N PHE A 64 6.68 -1.76 -7.26
CA PHE A 64 7.75 -0.83 -6.90
C PHE A 64 7.88 -0.66 -5.38
N LEU A 65 6.75 -0.68 -4.66
CA LEU A 65 6.70 -0.49 -3.22
C LEU A 65 6.20 -1.78 -2.56
N PRO A 66 7.07 -2.78 -2.34
CA PRO A 66 6.66 -4.12 -1.90
C PRO A 66 5.93 -4.10 -0.54
N PHE A 67 6.28 -3.14 0.33
CA PHE A 67 5.62 -2.95 1.61
C PHE A 67 4.15 -2.50 1.49
N LEU A 68 3.66 -2.11 0.31
CA LEU A 68 2.24 -1.83 0.08
C LEU A 68 1.44 -3.09 -0.28
N GLY A 69 2.11 -4.17 -0.68
CA GLY A 69 1.48 -5.42 -1.09
C GLY A 69 1.10 -6.33 0.07
N LEU A 70 0.83 -7.60 -0.28
CA LEU A 70 0.61 -8.68 0.68
C LEU A 70 1.81 -8.80 1.63
N THR A 71 1.53 -8.91 2.92
CA THR A 71 2.59 -9.08 3.93
C THR A 71 2.16 -10.11 4.96
N VAL A 72 3.13 -10.86 5.50
CA VAL A 72 2.86 -11.83 6.56
C VAL A 72 2.90 -11.11 7.90
N LEU A 73 1.82 -11.24 8.67
CA LEU A 73 1.77 -10.90 10.09
C LEU A 73 0.87 -11.95 10.77
N PRO A 74 1.44 -12.90 11.53
CA PRO A 74 0.66 -13.94 12.18
C PRO A 74 -0.53 -13.35 12.93
N SER A 75 -1.74 -13.76 12.54
CA SER A 75 -2.98 -13.17 13.03
C SER A 75 -3.13 -13.17 14.56
N PRO A 76 -2.59 -14.15 15.33
CA PRO A 76 -2.63 -14.09 16.79
C PRO A 76 -1.84 -12.94 17.43
N LEU A 77 -0.90 -12.33 16.70
CA LEU A 77 -0.15 -11.16 17.17
C LEU A 77 -0.94 -9.86 17.03
N ILE A 78 -2.03 -9.87 16.26
CA ILE A 78 -2.88 -8.71 16.04
C ILE A 78 -3.85 -8.62 17.21
N ALA A 79 -3.90 -7.45 17.84
CA ALA A 79 -4.84 -7.20 18.92
C ALA A 79 -6.28 -7.47 18.48
N ASN A 80 -7.13 -7.83 19.45
CA ASN A 80 -8.58 -7.75 19.27
C ASN A 80 -9.02 -6.30 18.98
N GLU A 81 -10.31 -6.11 18.70
CA GLU A 81 -10.90 -4.81 18.37
C GLU A 81 -10.37 -3.70 19.30
N LYS A 82 -9.71 -2.70 18.70
CA LYS A 82 -9.01 -1.62 19.38
C LYS A 82 -9.34 -0.31 18.67
N ILE A 83 -9.86 0.64 19.42
CA ILE A 83 -10.27 1.95 18.90
C ILE A 83 -9.52 3.03 19.69
N PRO A 84 -8.97 4.06 19.04
CA PRO A 84 -8.35 5.18 19.74
C PRO A 84 -9.40 5.93 20.59
N VAL A 85 -9.10 6.11 21.88
CA VAL A 85 -10.00 6.79 22.82
C VAL A 85 -10.13 8.26 22.44
N GLY A 86 -11.37 8.74 22.26
CA GLY A 86 -11.64 10.13 21.87
C GLY A 86 -11.62 10.40 20.35
N ALA A 87 -11.55 9.36 19.52
CA ALA A 87 -11.69 9.48 18.07
C ALA A 87 -12.94 10.29 17.68
N ASN A 88 -12.76 11.25 16.78
CA ASN A 88 -13.80 12.21 16.36
C ASN A 88 -14.32 12.00 14.93
N LEU A 89 -13.75 11.03 14.20
CA LEU A 89 -14.18 10.65 12.86
C LEU A 89 -14.54 9.16 12.83
N SER A 90 -15.68 8.84 12.22
CA SER A 90 -16.17 7.48 12.00
C SER A 90 -16.40 7.24 10.51
N TYR A 91 -15.87 6.15 9.99
CA TYR A 91 -16.04 5.74 8.59
C TYR A 91 -16.41 4.26 8.54
N THR A 92 -17.36 3.87 7.70
CA THR A 92 -17.76 2.47 7.56
C THR A 92 -17.26 1.93 6.23
N ILE A 93 -16.47 0.85 6.29
CA ILE A 93 -15.99 0.13 5.13
C ILE A 93 -17.00 -0.97 4.78
N ASN A 94 -17.41 -1.05 3.51
CA ASN A 94 -18.21 -2.17 3.03
C ASN A 94 -17.34 -3.43 2.95
N MET A 95 -17.76 -4.47 3.66
CA MET A 95 -17.07 -5.74 3.83
C MET A 95 -18.01 -6.91 3.52
N SER A 96 -19.00 -6.71 2.64
CA SER A 96 -20.01 -7.72 2.28
C SER A 96 -19.43 -9.01 1.68
N GLU A 97 -18.21 -8.94 1.16
CA GLU A 97 -17.49 -10.08 0.55
C GLU A 97 -16.61 -10.84 1.56
N TYR A 98 -16.59 -10.43 2.83
CA TYR A 98 -15.74 -11.00 3.87
C TYR A 98 -16.56 -11.59 5.02
N ASP A 99 -16.01 -12.65 5.62
CA ASP A 99 -16.67 -13.35 6.71
C ASP A 99 -16.81 -12.48 7.97
N GLU A 100 -17.88 -12.75 8.71
CA GLU A 100 -18.13 -12.18 10.03
C GLU A 100 -16.92 -12.44 10.94
N GLY A 101 -16.49 -11.38 11.63
CA GLY A 101 -15.35 -11.48 12.52
C GLY A 101 -13.98 -11.29 11.86
N THR A 102 -13.91 -11.10 10.54
CA THR A 102 -12.67 -10.69 9.84
C THR A 102 -12.13 -9.40 10.47
N LEU A 103 -10.81 -9.31 10.64
CA LEU A 103 -10.19 -8.12 11.23
C LEU A 103 -9.75 -7.14 10.14
N VAL A 104 -9.90 -5.86 10.43
CA VAL A 104 -9.42 -4.75 9.62
C VAL A 104 -8.48 -3.92 10.49
N VAL A 105 -7.20 -3.90 10.14
CA VAL A 105 -6.21 -3.06 10.81
C VAL A 105 -6.11 -1.74 10.05
N TYR A 106 -6.13 -0.62 10.75
CA TYR A 106 -6.13 0.70 10.11
C TYR A 106 -5.27 1.70 10.86
N TRP A 107 -4.76 2.69 10.14
CA TRP A 107 -3.94 3.77 10.68
C TRP A 107 -4.11 5.04 9.85
N ALA A 108 -3.93 6.19 10.48
CA ALA A 108 -3.96 7.49 9.83
C ALA A 108 -2.87 8.39 10.43
N ALA A 109 -2.60 9.52 9.79
CA ALA A 109 -1.67 10.51 10.33
C ALA A 109 -2.16 11.04 11.68
N ASN A 110 -1.23 11.42 12.55
CA ASN A 110 -1.53 12.11 13.79
C ASN A 110 -2.16 13.48 13.51
N LYS A 111 -2.93 13.96 14.48
CA LYS A 111 -3.53 15.30 14.46
C LYS A 111 -2.59 16.27 15.18
N THR A 112 -2.11 17.28 14.45
CA THR A 112 -1.15 18.32 14.90
C THR A 112 -1.56 19.75 14.53
N ASP A 113 -2.68 19.93 13.83
CA ASP A 113 -3.18 21.20 13.28
C ASP A 113 -2.24 21.89 12.27
N ALA A 114 -1.29 21.14 11.70
CA ALA A 114 -0.29 21.64 10.78
C ALA A 114 -0.07 20.69 9.61
N ILE A 115 0.51 21.20 8.52
CA ILE A 115 1.00 20.33 7.44
C ILE A 115 2.28 19.66 7.92
N ILE A 116 2.23 18.34 8.04
CA ILE A 116 3.37 17.55 8.50
C ILE A 116 4.33 17.37 7.34
N GLU A 117 5.62 17.62 7.56
CA GLU A 117 6.56 17.72 6.43
C GLU A 117 7.15 16.38 5.97
N ASP A 118 6.90 15.32 6.74
CA ASP A 118 7.44 14.00 6.47
C ASP A 118 6.49 12.90 7.01
N PRO A 119 6.35 11.75 6.30
CA PRO A 119 5.46 10.67 6.72
C PRO A 119 5.86 10.02 8.06
N PHE A 120 7.15 9.98 8.43
CA PHE A 120 7.58 9.41 9.71
C PHE A 120 7.09 10.27 10.86
N GLU A 121 7.13 11.59 10.72
CA GLU A 121 6.53 12.49 11.71
C GLU A 121 5.01 12.36 11.71
N ALA A 122 4.40 12.11 10.54
CA ALA A 122 2.95 11.92 10.44
C ALA A 122 2.46 10.69 11.22
N TYR A 123 3.25 9.61 11.28
CA TYR A 123 2.88 8.35 11.94
C TYR A 123 3.66 8.05 13.22
N LYS A 124 4.52 8.98 13.70
CA LYS A 124 5.64 8.76 14.64
C LYS A 124 5.39 7.79 15.79
N ASP A 125 4.21 7.85 16.39
CA ASP A 125 3.85 7.08 17.59
C ASP A 125 2.70 6.10 17.36
N TYR A 126 2.15 6.03 16.14
CA TYR A 126 0.98 5.21 15.81
C TYR A 126 -0.19 5.40 16.81
N ASN A 127 -0.45 6.65 17.20
CA ASN A 127 -1.54 6.98 18.13
C ASN A 127 -2.91 6.98 17.44
N ASN A 128 -2.94 7.25 16.13
CA ASN A 128 -4.16 7.27 15.33
C ASN A 128 -4.35 5.95 14.55
N VAL A 129 -4.43 4.83 15.29
CA VAL A 129 -4.55 3.47 14.73
C VAL A 129 -5.62 2.67 15.45
N GLY A 130 -6.11 1.63 14.80
CA GLY A 130 -7.02 0.69 15.43
C GLY A 130 -7.15 -0.62 14.68
N VAL A 131 -7.97 -1.49 15.26
CA VAL A 131 -8.38 -2.77 14.71
C VAL A 131 -9.89 -2.83 14.83
N SER A 132 -10.58 -3.06 13.73
CA SER A 132 -12.03 -3.28 13.71
C SER A 132 -12.36 -4.70 13.32
N LYS A 133 -13.52 -5.16 13.76
CA LYS A 133 -14.04 -6.47 13.41
C LYS A 133 -15.22 -6.30 12.45
N VAL A 134 -15.25 -7.09 11.38
CA VAL A 134 -16.39 -7.13 10.45
C VAL A 134 -17.61 -7.62 11.22
N LYS A 135 -18.68 -6.81 11.18
CA LYS A 135 -20.00 -7.05 11.76
C LYS A 135 -21.08 -6.72 10.73
N ASN A 136 -21.93 -7.68 10.38
CA ASN A 136 -23.00 -7.51 9.39
C ASN A 136 -22.49 -6.96 8.04
N GLY A 137 -21.37 -7.52 7.55
CA GLY A 137 -20.74 -7.10 6.30
C GLY A 137 -20.14 -5.69 6.33
N LYS A 138 -19.86 -5.13 7.51
CA LYS A 138 -19.32 -3.78 7.69
C LYS A 138 -18.17 -3.77 8.69
N ALA A 139 -17.18 -2.90 8.49
CA ALA A 139 -16.15 -2.61 9.48
C ALA A 139 -16.13 -1.11 9.78
N ASP A 140 -16.31 -0.74 11.05
CA ASP A 140 -16.33 0.65 11.48
C ASP A 140 -14.93 1.12 11.87
N VAL A 141 -14.36 2.04 11.11
CA VAL A 141 -13.10 2.70 11.39
C VAL A 141 -13.35 3.94 12.21
N ARG A 142 -12.69 4.04 13.36
CA ARG A 142 -12.71 5.24 14.22
C ARG A 142 -11.30 5.77 14.42
N ILE A 143 -11.10 7.02 14.04
CA ILE A 143 -9.81 7.73 14.06
C ILE A 143 -10.01 9.19 14.47
N PHE A 144 -8.92 9.87 14.81
CA PHE A 144 -8.90 11.33 14.78
C PHE A 144 -8.85 11.79 13.32
N CYS A 145 -9.50 12.91 13.00
CA CYS A 145 -9.33 13.57 11.70
C CYS A 145 -7.83 13.75 11.42
N PRO A 146 -7.28 13.09 10.38
CA PRO A 146 -5.84 13.11 10.15
C PRO A 146 -5.40 14.43 9.50
N ASP A 147 -4.19 14.89 9.78
CA ASP A 147 -3.62 16.02 9.06
C ASP A 147 -3.02 15.60 7.71
N ARG A 148 -2.84 16.62 6.87
CA ARG A 148 -2.15 16.49 5.59
C ARG A 148 -0.65 16.40 5.82
N TYR A 149 0.04 15.65 4.98
CA TYR A 149 1.50 15.55 5.07
C TYR A 149 2.17 15.53 3.70
N LYS A 150 3.42 15.97 3.65
CA LYS A 150 4.23 15.92 2.43
C LYS A 150 5.04 14.64 2.37
N VAL A 151 5.15 14.10 1.17
CA VAL A 151 6.20 13.13 0.81
C VAL A 151 7.23 13.93 0.05
N ARG A 152 8.47 14.03 0.54
CA ARG A 152 9.50 14.95 -0.01
C ARG A 152 10.69 14.26 -0.67
N LYS A 153 10.79 12.93 -0.62
CA LYS A 153 12.04 12.23 -1.00
C LYS A 153 12.27 12.03 -2.50
N VAL A 154 11.23 12.08 -3.35
CA VAL A 154 11.38 11.92 -4.82
C VAL A 154 10.55 12.94 -5.58
N PHE A 155 9.30 13.17 -5.16
CA PHE A 155 8.44 14.23 -5.65
C PHE A 155 7.92 14.99 -4.44
N ASN A 156 7.86 16.33 -4.50
CA ASN A 156 7.27 17.13 -3.42
C ASN A 156 5.74 17.08 -3.52
N GLN A 157 5.15 16.00 -3.03
CA GLN A 157 3.71 15.77 -3.11
C GLN A 157 3.06 16.01 -1.76
N LEU A 158 2.06 16.90 -1.72
CA LEU A 158 1.14 17.02 -0.60
C LEU A 158 0.11 15.89 -0.68
N LEU A 159 0.01 15.08 0.36
CA LEU A 159 -1.04 14.11 0.51
C LEU A 159 -2.18 14.69 1.34
N GLU A 160 -3.35 14.74 0.72
CA GLU A 160 -4.61 15.13 1.36
C GLU A 160 -4.99 14.17 2.48
N ARG A 161 -5.93 14.55 3.32
CA ARG A 161 -6.34 13.75 4.49
C ARG A 161 -6.84 12.36 4.07
N HIS A 162 -6.25 11.33 4.67
CA HIS A 162 -6.60 9.94 4.39
C HIS A 162 -6.28 9.04 5.58
N PHE A 163 -6.85 7.85 5.56
CA PHE A 163 -6.40 6.73 6.38
C PHE A 163 -6.09 5.53 5.49
N HIS A 164 -5.29 4.63 6.04
CA HIS A 164 -4.94 3.37 5.43
C HIS A 164 -5.55 2.21 6.21
N TYR A 165 -5.85 1.13 5.51
CA TYR A 165 -6.25 -0.11 6.15
C TYR A 165 -5.74 -1.34 5.40
N ARG A 166 -5.70 -2.46 6.11
CA ARG A 166 -5.48 -3.81 5.55
C ARG A 166 -6.49 -4.77 6.14
N ILE A 167 -6.83 -5.77 5.36
CA ILE A 167 -7.72 -6.86 5.76
C ILE A 167 -6.84 -8.01 6.24
N VAL A 168 -7.20 -8.63 7.37
CA VAL A 168 -6.45 -9.75 7.95
C VAL A 168 -7.03 -11.08 7.44
N PHE A 169 -6.23 -11.85 6.72
CA PHE A 169 -6.57 -13.20 6.28
C PHE A 169 -6.16 -14.20 7.36
N LYS A 170 -7.11 -14.54 8.24
CA LYS A 170 -6.81 -15.32 9.47
C LYS A 170 -6.18 -16.68 9.20
N GLU A 171 -6.65 -17.36 8.15
CA GLU A 171 -6.25 -18.72 7.79
C GLU A 171 -4.82 -18.81 7.30
N THR A 172 -4.33 -17.75 6.66
CA THR A 172 -3.02 -17.71 6.02
C THR A 172 -1.99 -16.90 6.82
N GLY A 173 -2.44 -16.06 7.77
CA GLY A 173 -1.58 -15.14 8.50
C GLY A 173 -1.07 -13.98 7.64
N PHE A 174 -1.69 -13.74 6.48
CA PHE A 174 -1.38 -12.61 5.63
C PHE A 174 -2.28 -11.41 5.93
N LEU A 175 -1.74 -10.22 5.73
CA LEU A 175 -2.49 -8.99 5.57
C LEU A 175 -2.61 -8.68 4.07
N GLY A 176 -3.80 -8.28 3.67
CA GLY A 176 -4.09 -7.72 2.36
C GLY A 176 -3.22 -6.49 2.04
N PRO A 177 -3.20 -6.06 0.76
CA PRO A 177 -2.50 -4.84 0.36
C PRO A 177 -3.03 -3.61 1.10
N VAL A 178 -2.23 -2.54 1.12
CA VAL A 178 -2.62 -1.26 1.72
C VAL A 178 -3.69 -0.60 0.86
N MET A 179 -4.87 -0.49 1.44
CA MET A 179 -5.99 0.26 0.92
C MET A 179 -5.98 1.67 1.53
N THR A 180 -6.42 2.67 0.78
CA THR A 180 -6.41 4.08 1.20
C THR A 180 -7.80 4.67 1.00
N VAL A 181 -8.30 5.39 2.00
CA VAL A 181 -9.56 6.12 1.96
C VAL A 181 -9.29 7.58 2.24
N LYS A 182 -9.70 8.45 1.32
CA LYS A 182 -9.68 9.90 1.54
C LYS A 182 -10.81 10.28 2.49
N VAL A 183 -10.53 11.24 3.37
CA VAL A 183 -11.52 11.74 4.33
C VAL A 183 -11.64 13.24 4.22
N ASP A 184 -12.86 13.75 4.43
CA ASP A 184 -13.13 15.17 4.48
C ASP A 184 -13.53 15.55 5.91
N CYS A 185 -12.67 16.37 6.49
CA CYS A 185 -12.68 17.00 7.80
C CYS A 185 -11.52 18.03 7.76
#